data_AF-A0A7S3WIS5-F1
#
_entry.id   AF-A0A7S3WIS5-F1
#
_cell.length_a   1.000
_cell.length_b   1.000
_cell.length_c   1.000
_cell.angle_alpha   90.00
_cell.angle_beta   90.00
_cell.angle_gamma   90.00
#
_symmetry.space_group_name_H-M   'P 1'
#
loop_
_entity.id
_entity.type
_entity.pdbx_description
1 polymer ?
#
loop_
_entity_poly.entity_id
_entity_poly.type
_entity_poly.pdbx_seq_one_letter_code
_entity_poly.pdbx_strand_id
1 'polypeptide(L)'
;EAHRAVVGFFDTLLQIRHNGIRAPITAASYSALEALLMANGSQLAQALIVAIAGLVPHTRVRFLSPILKALVTVDVRTTREWTENAVKGLPIDGHMDGSNLLQAIYSPEALIRDDRGTSDKSFDHAVEAFSSACRRRRLLQ
;
A
#
# COMPACT_ATOMS: atom_id res chain seq x y z
N GLU A 1 -19.82 5.61 -5.64
CA GLU A 1 -19.91 5.00 -4.29
C GLU A 1 -18.92 3.86 -4.05
N ALA A 2 -18.59 3.02 -5.03
CA ALA A 2 -17.62 1.91 -4.88
C ALA A 2 -16.27 2.30 -4.24
N HIS A 3 -15.71 3.46 -4.61
CA HIS A 3 -14.45 3.96 -4.04
C HIS A 3 -14.53 4.31 -2.54
N ARG A 4 -15.71 4.72 -2.02
CA ARG A 4 -15.91 4.94 -0.57
C ARG A 4 -16.02 3.63 0.20
N ALA A 5 -16.63 2.61 -0.41
CA ALA A 5 -16.81 1.29 0.22
C ALA A 5 -15.47 0.53 0.37
N VAL A 6 -14.60 0.60 -0.64
CA VAL A 6 -13.27 -0.04 -0.59
C VAL A 6 -12.36 0.67 0.42
N VAL A 7 -12.33 2.01 0.41
CA VAL A 7 -11.58 2.77 1.42
C VAL A 7 -12.12 2.51 2.81
N GLY A 8 -13.46 2.47 2.99
CA GLY A 8 -14.10 2.11 4.26
C GLY A 8 -13.82 0.68 4.73
N PHE A 9 -13.62 -0.28 3.81
CA PHE A 9 -13.23 -1.65 4.12
C PHE A 9 -11.79 -1.72 4.67
N PHE A 10 -10.84 -1.01 4.06
CA PHE A 10 -9.47 -0.91 4.56
C PHE A 10 -9.39 -0.06 5.84
N ASP A 11 -10.18 1.01 5.95
CA ASP A 11 -10.34 1.79 7.18
C ASP A 11 -10.88 0.91 8.31
N THR A 12 -11.87 0.06 8.02
CA THR A 12 -12.41 -0.89 8.99
C THR A 12 -11.35 -1.92 9.37
N LEU A 13 -10.58 -2.46 8.42
CA LEU A 13 -9.45 -3.36 8.69
C LEU A 13 -8.36 -2.70 9.57
N LEU A 14 -8.09 -1.41 9.38
CA LEU A 14 -7.09 -0.65 10.13
C LEU A 14 -7.58 -0.17 11.51
N GLN A 15 -8.86 0.19 11.62
CA GLN A 15 -9.50 0.67 12.84
C GLN A 15 -9.77 -0.42 13.88
N ILE A 16 -9.82 -1.71 13.49
CA ILE A 16 -9.86 -2.84 14.46
C ILE A 16 -8.68 -2.78 15.43
N ARG A 17 -7.61 -2.09 15.05
CA ARG A 17 -6.36 -2.03 15.79
C ARG A 17 -6.19 -0.70 16.54
N HIS A 18 -7.12 0.25 16.45
CA HIS A 18 -7.07 1.58 17.06
C HIS A 18 -8.48 2.15 17.32
N ASN A 19 -8.85 2.29 18.60
CA ASN A 19 -9.99 3.06 19.13
C ASN A 19 -11.41 2.43 19.08
N GLY A 20 -11.68 1.56 20.05
CA GLY A 20 -12.62 1.85 21.16
C GLY A 20 -14.14 1.91 20.93
N ILE A 21 -14.66 2.19 19.73
CA ILE A 21 -16.12 2.22 19.50
C ILE A 21 -16.44 1.71 18.09
N ARG A 22 -16.53 0.38 17.95
CA ARG A 22 -17.34 -0.34 16.95
C ARG A 22 -17.28 -1.83 17.28
N ALA A 23 -18.36 -2.55 17.00
CA ALA A 23 -18.52 -3.95 17.37
C ALA A 23 -17.27 -4.77 16.99
N PRO A 24 -16.72 -5.59 17.92
CA PRO A 24 -15.51 -6.35 17.66
C PRO A 24 -15.77 -7.27 16.45
N ILE A 25 -14.84 -7.24 15.49
CA ILE A 25 -14.88 -8.18 14.38
C ILE A 25 -14.83 -9.59 14.95
N THR A 26 -15.80 -10.42 14.54
CA THR A 26 -15.84 -11.81 14.99
C THR A 26 -14.63 -12.57 14.46
N ALA A 27 -14.17 -13.59 15.18
CA ALA A 27 -13.06 -14.43 14.72
C ALA A 27 -13.30 -15.03 13.32
N ALA A 28 -14.56 -15.36 13.01
CA ALA A 28 -14.96 -15.85 11.68
C ALA A 28 -14.79 -14.78 10.59
N SER A 29 -15.19 -13.54 10.87
CA SER A 29 -14.99 -12.41 9.96
C SER A 29 -13.51 -12.13 9.72
N TYR A 30 -12.68 -12.18 10.76
CA TYR A 30 -11.23 -12.02 10.63
C TYR A 30 -10.60 -13.12 9.78
N SER A 31 -10.95 -14.39 10.02
CA SER A 31 -10.47 -15.53 9.23
C SER A 31 -10.89 -15.45 7.75
N ALA A 32 -12.12 -15.01 7.46
CA ALA A 32 -12.57 -14.81 6.09
C ALA A 32 -11.78 -13.69 5.38
N LEU A 33 -11.42 -12.62 6.10
CA LEU A 33 -10.62 -11.51 5.57
C LEU A 33 -9.19 -11.95 5.28
N GLU A 34 -8.56 -12.71 6.18
CA GLU A 34 -7.24 -13.31 5.94
C GLU A 34 -7.27 -14.25 4.74
N ALA A 35 -8.29 -15.11 4.62
CA ALA A 35 -8.42 -16.01 3.47
C ALA A 35 -8.55 -15.25 2.14
N LEU A 36 -9.37 -14.18 2.11
CA LEU A 36 -9.50 -13.32 0.94
C LEU A 36 -8.20 -12.60 0.59
N LEU A 37 -7.48 -12.13 1.62
CA LEU A 37 -6.19 -11.47 1.44
C LEU A 37 -5.13 -12.44 0.92
N MET A 38 -5.08 -13.67 1.43
CA MET A 38 -4.14 -14.68 0.93
C MET A 38 -4.45 -15.09 -0.50
N ALA A 39 -5.73 -15.15 -0.87
CA ALA A 39 -6.16 -15.48 -2.24
C ALA A 39 -5.89 -14.37 -3.26
N ASN A 40 -6.01 -13.09 -2.87
CA ASN A 40 -6.00 -11.95 -3.80
C ASN A 40 -4.92 -10.90 -3.52
N GLY A 41 -4.14 -11.07 -2.46
CA GLY A 41 -3.23 -10.04 -1.95
C GLY A 41 -2.10 -9.70 -2.91
N SER A 42 -1.57 -10.69 -3.64
CA SER A 42 -0.58 -10.48 -4.70
C SER A 42 -1.14 -9.63 -5.85
N GLN A 43 -2.38 -9.87 -6.27
CA GLN A 43 -3.05 -9.12 -7.32
C GLN A 43 -3.37 -7.68 -6.85
N LEU A 44 -3.78 -7.53 -5.60
CA LEU A 44 -3.99 -6.21 -4.99
C LEU A 44 -2.68 -5.42 -4.93
N ALA A 45 -1.58 -6.04 -4.48
CA ALA A 45 -0.26 -5.41 -4.46
C ALA A 45 0.17 -4.97 -5.88
N GLN A 46 0.00 -5.84 -6.88
CA GLN A 46 0.26 -5.52 -8.28
C GLN A 46 -0.54 -4.30 -8.74
N ALA A 47 -1.86 -4.31 -8.50
CA ALA A 47 -2.74 -3.22 -8.92
C ALA A 47 -2.37 -1.90 -8.25
N LEU A 48 -2.03 -1.91 -6.96
CA LEU A 48 -1.57 -0.73 -6.23
C LEU A 48 -0.25 -0.18 -6.79
N ILE A 49 0.75 -1.04 -6.99
CA ILE A 49 2.06 -0.63 -7.51
C ILE A 49 1.94 -0.06 -8.93
N VAL A 50 1.18 -0.71 -9.82
CA VAL A 50 0.90 -0.20 -11.18
C VAL A 50 0.14 1.13 -11.13
N ALA A 51 -0.82 1.26 -10.20
CA ALA A 51 -1.55 2.49 -10.02
C ALA A 51 -0.63 3.65 -9.62
N ILE A 52 0.19 3.45 -8.60
CA ILE A 52 1.16 4.44 -8.10
C ILE A 52 2.21 4.79 -9.17
N ALA A 53 2.67 3.80 -9.93
CA ALA A 53 3.63 3.98 -11.03
C ALA A 53 3.08 4.80 -12.21
N GLY A 54 1.79 5.15 -12.20
CA GLY A 54 1.23 6.17 -13.08
C GLY A 54 0.01 5.75 -13.89
N LEU A 55 -0.72 4.70 -13.49
CA LEU A 55 -2.07 4.46 -14.05
C LEU A 55 -3.07 5.52 -13.56
N VAL A 56 -2.86 6.06 -12.35
CA VAL A 56 -3.69 7.14 -11.81
C VAL A 56 -2.96 8.48 -11.86
N PRO A 57 -3.67 9.62 -11.92
CA PRO A 57 -3.07 10.93 -11.77
C PRO A 57 -2.30 11.04 -10.44
N HIS A 58 -1.16 11.73 -10.46
CA HIS A 58 -0.32 11.90 -9.26
C HIS A 58 -1.10 12.47 -8.05
N THR A 59 -2.05 13.37 -8.29
CA THR A 59 -2.94 13.93 -7.25
C THR A 59 -3.83 12.90 -6.54
N ARG A 60 -3.95 11.69 -7.10
CA ARG A 60 -4.71 10.57 -6.53
C ARG A 60 -3.85 9.57 -5.76
N VAL A 61 -2.52 9.66 -5.86
CA VAL A 61 -1.57 8.72 -5.22
C VAL A 61 -1.69 8.74 -3.70
N ARG A 62 -1.95 9.91 -3.11
CA ARG A 62 -2.21 10.08 -1.67
C ARG A 62 -3.36 9.22 -1.12
N PHE A 63 -4.28 8.74 -1.98
CA PHE A 63 -5.37 7.85 -1.56
C PHE A 63 -4.98 6.37 -1.61
N LEU A 64 -3.91 6.03 -2.32
CA LEU A 64 -3.40 4.67 -2.46
C LEU A 64 -2.34 4.34 -1.41
N SER A 65 -1.59 5.35 -0.95
CA SER A 65 -0.56 5.17 0.06
C SER A 65 -1.09 4.53 1.37
N PRO A 66 -2.21 4.98 1.96
CA PRO A 66 -2.75 4.35 3.17
C PRO A 66 -3.19 2.90 2.95
N ILE A 67 -3.67 2.57 1.75
CA ILE A 67 -4.09 1.20 1.39
C ILE A 67 -2.87 0.28 1.28
N LEU A 68 -1.81 0.76 0.62
CA LEU A 68 -0.55 0.03 0.51
C LEU A 68 0.09 -0.15 1.90
N LYS A 69 0.08 0.88 2.74
CA LYS A 69 0.55 0.77 4.13
C LYS A 69 -0.26 -0.24 4.92
N ALA A 70 -1.58 -0.21 4.79
CA ALA A 70 -2.46 -1.19 5.42
C ALA A 70 -2.07 -2.61 5.04
N LEU A 71 -1.93 -2.86 3.74
CA LEU A 71 -1.51 -4.14 3.20
C LEU A 71 -0.18 -4.61 3.80
N VAL A 72 0.84 -3.74 3.79
CA VAL A 72 2.16 -3.99 4.37
C VAL A 72 2.08 -4.35 5.86
N THR A 73 1.19 -3.70 6.61
CA THR A 73 1.07 -3.91 8.05
C THR A 73 0.30 -5.18 8.45
N VAL A 74 -0.43 -5.82 7.52
CA VAL A 74 -1.13 -7.08 7.80
C VAL A 74 -0.13 -8.23 7.96
N ASP A 75 0.72 -8.42 6.95
CA ASP A 75 1.83 -9.37 6.99
C ASP A 75 2.99 -8.79 6.17
N VAL A 76 4.00 -8.30 6.89
CA VAL A 76 5.18 -7.63 6.30
C VAL A 76 5.94 -8.59 5.39
N ARG A 77 6.09 -9.85 5.78
CA ARG A 77 6.90 -10.81 5.01
C ARG A 77 6.21 -11.18 3.72
N THR A 78 4.94 -11.58 3.80
CA THR A 78 4.16 -12.01 2.64
C THR A 78 3.93 -10.83 1.68
N THR A 79 3.61 -9.65 2.20
CA THR A 79 3.41 -8.45 1.38
C THR A 79 4.70 -7.99 0.70
N ARG A 80 5.85 -8.16 1.35
CA ARG A 80 7.15 -7.87 0.74
C ARG A 80 7.35 -8.66 -0.53
N GLU A 81 7.14 -9.97 -0.50
CA GLU A 81 7.23 -10.83 -1.68
C GLU A 81 6.28 -10.38 -2.80
N TRP A 82 5.02 -10.04 -2.44
CA TRP A 82 4.04 -9.55 -3.41
C TRP A 82 4.45 -8.22 -4.06
N THR A 83 4.89 -7.25 -3.25
CA THR A 83 5.33 -5.93 -3.74
C THR A 83 6.63 -6.00 -4.54
N GLU A 84 7.56 -6.87 -4.16
CA GLU A 84 8.79 -7.12 -4.92
C GLU A 84 8.48 -7.70 -6.31
N ASN A 85 7.60 -8.70 -6.36
CA ASN A 85 7.12 -9.26 -7.64
C ASN A 85 6.38 -8.21 -8.47
N ALA A 86 5.58 -7.36 -7.82
CA ALA A 86 4.86 -6.30 -8.51
C ALA A 86 5.79 -5.25 -9.14
N VAL A 87 6.83 -4.84 -8.42
CA VAL A 87 7.88 -3.95 -8.91
C VAL A 87 8.68 -4.60 -10.05
N LYS A 88 9.00 -5.89 -9.95
CA LYS A 88 9.66 -6.67 -11.02
C LYS A 88 8.75 -6.88 -12.24
N GLY A 89 7.44 -6.79 -12.08
CA GLY A 89 6.45 -6.87 -13.16
C GLY A 89 6.19 -5.53 -13.86
N LEU A 90 6.72 -4.42 -13.36
CA LEU A 90 6.65 -3.14 -14.06
C LEU A 90 7.48 -3.21 -15.36
N PRO A 91 7.16 -2.40 -16.38
CA PRO A 91 8.01 -2.27 -17.56
C PRO A 91 9.46 -1.97 -17.15
N ILE A 92 10.44 -2.36 -17.97
CA ILE A 92 11.89 -2.22 -17.67
C ILE A 92 12.27 -0.80 -17.23
N ASP A 93 11.55 0.19 -17.74
CA ASP A 93 11.70 1.59 -17.37
C ASP A 93 11.28 1.96 -15.94
N GLY A 94 10.44 1.16 -15.28
CA GLY A 94 9.99 1.36 -13.90
C GLY A 94 10.87 0.69 -12.84
N HIS A 95 11.82 -0.18 -13.22
CA HIS A 95 12.58 -0.98 -12.23
C HIS A 95 13.55 -0.17 -11.37
N MET A 96 14.09 0.95 -11.87
CA MET A 96 15.11 1.72 -11.15
C MET A 96 14.57 2.37 -9.88
N ASP A 97 13.32 2.83 -9.88
CA ASP A 97 12.73 3.51 -8.72
C ASP A 97 12.04 2.54 -7.76
N GLY A 98 11.74 1.32 -8.22
CA GLY A 98 11.06 0.32 -7.43
C GLY A 98 11.89 -0.23 -6.27
N SER A 99 13.22 -0.36 -6.43
CA SER A 99 14.11 -0.76 -5.33
C SER A 99 14.11 0.28 -4.19
N ASN A 100 14.14 1.57 -4.55
CA ASN A 100 14.09 2.66 -3.58
C ASN A 100 12.74 2.71 -2.85
N LEU A 101 11.63 2.48 -3.58
CA LEU A 101 10.31 2.34 -2.97
C LEU A 101 10.32 1.22 -1.93
N LEU A 102 10.75 0.02 -2.32
CA LEU A 102 10.75 -1.16 -1.44
C LEU A 102 11.59 -0.93 -0.18
N GLN A 103 12.79 -0.34 -0.31
CA GLN A 103 13.61 0.00 0.86
C GLN A 103 12.92 0.99 1.79
N ALA A 104 12.24 1.99 1.24
CA ALA A 104 11.61 3.03 2.03
C ALA A 104 10.30 2.57 2.71
N ILE A 105 9.42 1.84 2.02
CA ILE A 105 8.13 1.39 2.60
C ILE A 105 8.29 0.26 3.63
N TYR A 106 9.39 -0.50 3.56
CA TYR A 106 9.75 -1.54 4.53
C TYR A 106 10.83 -1.08 5.51
N SER A 107 11.16 0.21 5.56
CA SER A 107 12.10 0.73 6.55
C SER A 107 11.50 0.62 7.95
N PRO A 108 12.33 0.46 9.01
CA PRO A 108 11.85 0.47 10.39
C PRO A 108 10.98 1.70 10.69
N GLU A 109 11.37 2.87 10.19
CA GLU A 109 10.67 4.14 10.38
C GLU A 109 9.28 4.17 9.74
N ALA A 110 9.11 3.52 8.59
CA ALA A 110 7.83 3.44 7.89
C ALA A 110 6.86 2.45 8.55
N LEU A 111 7.39 1.41 9.22
CA LEU A 111 6.62 0.35 9.88
C LEU A 111 6.30 0.65 11.35
N ILE A 112 7.01 1.58 12.00
CA ILE A 112 6.71 2.01 13.36
C ILE A 112 5.31 2.63 13.42
N ARG A 113 4.54 2.27 14.45
CA ARG A 113 3.32 3.00 14.82
C ARG A 113 3.74 4.20 15.65
N ASP A 114 3.56 5.42 15.13
CA ASP A 114 3.78 6.62 15.93
C ASP A 114 2.48 7.42 16.04
N ASP A 115 2.14 7.83 17.27
CA ASP A 115 0.93 8.63 17.53
C ASP A 115 1.03 10.05 16.93
N ARG A 116 2.18 10.40 16.36
CA ARG A 116 2.49 11.70 15.75
C ARG A 116 2.39 11.71 14.21
N GLY A 117 2.11 10.55 13.59
CA GLY A 117 1.95 10.41 12.13
C GLY A 117 3.22 10.62 11.31
N THR A 118 4.40 10.52 11.92
CA THR A 118 5.70 10.61 11.25
C THR A 118 5.96 9.38 10.38
N SER A 119 5.53 8.18 10.81
CA SER A 119 5.67 6.98 9.98
C SER A 119 4.73 6.99 8.78
N ASP A 120 3.56 7.62 8.92
CA ASP A 120 2.63 7.86 7.80
C ASP A 120 3.27 8.80 6.79
N LYS A 121 3.86 9.91 7.25
CA LYS A 121 4.58 10.86 6.37
C LYS A 121 5.76 10.23 5.64
N SER A 122 6.56 9.40 6.31
CA SER A 122 7.70 8.72 5.67
C SER A 122 7.23 7.77 4.57
N PHE A 123 6.19 6.98 4.88
CA PHE A 123 5.59 6.05 3.92
C PHE A 123 4.96 6.79 2.72
N ASP A 124 4.17 7.82 2.98
CA ASP A 124 3.52 8.65 1.96
C ASP A 124 4.56 9.32 1.06
N HIS A 125 5.62 9.88 1.65
CA HIS A 125 6.70 10.50 0.89
C HIS A 125 7.40 9.50 -0.04
N ALA A 126 7.63 8.26 0.42
CA ALA A 126 8.22 7.20 -0.42
C ALA A 126 7.33 6.86 -1.62
N VAL A 127 6.02 6.74 -1.39
CA VAL A 127 5.03 6.44 -2.42
C VAL A 127 4.91 7.59 -3.43
N GLU A 128 4.90 8.84 -2.96
CA GLU A 128 4.86 10.03 -3.80
C GLU A 128 6.15 10.23 -4.61
N ALA A 129 7.32 9.97 -4.00
CA ALA A 129 8.62 10.04 -4.66
C ALA A 129 8.72 9.02 -5.80
N PHE A 130 8.29 7.78 -5.55
CA PHE A 130 8.22 6.74 -6.57
C PHE A 130 7.29 7.13 -7.73
N SER A 131 6.07 7.58 -7.42
CA SER A 131 5.13 8.04 -8.46
C SER A 131 5.70 9.20 -9.29
N SER A 132 6.36 10.16 -8.64
CA SER A 132 6.99 11.30 -9.30
C SER A 132 8.15 10.88 -10.21
N ALA A 133 8.94 9.90 -9.77
CA ALA A 133 10.05 9.36 -10.56
C ALA A 133 9.54 8.64 -11.82
N CYS A 134 8.54 7.77 -11.68
CA CYS A 134 7.89 7.12 -12.82
C CYS A 134 7.30 8.13 -13.82
N ARG A 135 6.67 9.21 -13.33
CA ARG A 135 6.13 10.27 -14.19
C ARG A 135 7.22 11.02 -14.94
N ARG A 136 8.31 11.43 -14.26
CA ARG A 136 9.43 12.15 -14.88
C ARG A 136 10.01 11.34 -16.03
N ARG A 137 10.15 10.02 -15.87
CA ARG A 137 10.69 9.15 -16.92
C ARG A 137 9.78 9.05 -18.15
N ARG A 138 8.46 8.96 -17.96
CA ARG A 138 7.50 8.97 -19.08
C ARG A 138 7.50 10.27 -19.89
N LEU A 139 7.86 11.39 -19.27
CA LEU A 139 7.98 12.68 -19.97
C LEU A 139 9.29 12.83 -20.76
N LEU A 140 10.27 11.93 -20.54
CA LEU A 140 11.58 11.94 -21.20
C LEU A 140 11.66 10.93 -22.35
N GLN A 141 10.60 10.15 -22.59
CA GLN A 141 10.43 9.22 -23.72
C GLN A 141 9.53 9.86 -24.78
#